data_AF-A0A351F2C2-F1
#
_entry.id   AF-A0A351F2C2-F1
#
_cell.length_a   1.000
_cell.length_b   1.000
_cell.length_c   1.000
_cell.angle_alpha   90.00
_cell.angle_beta   90.00
_cell.angle_gamma   90.00
#
_symmetry.space_group_name_H-M   'P 1'
#
loop_
_entity.id
_entity.type
_entity.pdbx_description
1 polymer ?
#
loop_
_entity_poly.entity_id
_entity_poly.type
_entity_poly.pdbx_seq_one_letter_code
_entity_poly.pdbx_strand_id
1 'polypeptide(L)'
;LNLGFSNDCASCHTTDPGWNPALMPDHNEYYVIEGAHTTLDCAGCHNGNYNNTPNTCFGCHGDDYSATSDPNHAAEQFPLDCASCHSQTAWTPSTFDHNNFYPLTGGHALVANNCSLCHNGNYTNTPNLCSDCHTADFIATTNPNHNALGLPMECAMCHTTEPQWNPAQFPIHNDFYVLEGAHIGLDCVSCHGGNYNTTPNTCFGCHAADYNNTTNPNHMAAQFPTDCTNCHTQNSWTPSTFDHDDMYFPIYSGKHEGEWDLCSDCHINGNNYSIFSCINCHEHNNQGEVDDDHDEVDGYVYESNACYACHPDGND
;
A
#
# COMPACT_ATOMS: atom_id res chain seq x y z
N LEU A 1 -19.50 -55.49 18.70
CA LEU A 1 -20.75 -54.84 19.12
C LEU A 1 -21.91 -55.76 18.76
N ASN A 2 -22.93 -55.87 19.61
CA ASN A 2 -24.19 -56.52 19.23
C ASN A 2 -24.92 -55.54 18.30
N LEU A 3 -25.05 -55.85 17.01
CA LEU A 3 -25.56 -54.94 15.96
C LEU A 3 -27.06 -54.61 16.11
N GLY A 4 -27.67 -54.87 17.25
CA GLY A 4 -29.05 -54.50 17.55
C GLY A 4 -30.11 -55.18 16.66
N PHE A 5 -29.73 -56.16 15.84
CA PHE A 5 -30.67 -56.83 14.95
C PHE A 5 -31.85 -57.40 15.71
N SER A 6 -33.03 -57.23 15.11
CA SER A 6 -34.27 -57.84 15.59
C SER A 6 -34.07 -59.33 15.82
N ASN A 7 -34.58 -59.83 16.95
CA ASN A 7 -34.65 -61.26 17.23
C ASN A 7 -35.88 -61.92 16.56
N ASP A 8 -36.72 -61.15 15.88
CA ASP A 8 -37.77 -61.67 15.02
C ASP A 8 -37.17 -62.13 13.69
N CYS A 9 -36.93 -63.44 13.57
CA CYS A 9 -36.25 -64.00 12.40
C CYS A 9 -36.99 -63.70 11.08
N ALA A 10 -38.30 -63.46 11.12
CA ALA A 10 -39.10 -63.13 9.94
C ALA A 10 -38.86 -61.71 9.42
N SER A 11 -38.23 -60.82 10.20
CA SER A 11 -37.88 -59.47 9.74
C SER A 11 -36.72 -59.48 8.73
N CYS A 12 -35.93 -60.54 8.73
CA CYS A 12 -34.76 -60.69 7.86
C CYS A 12 -34.85 -61.92 6.94
N HIS A 13 -35.56 -62.99 7.32
CA HIS A 13 -35.60 -64.23 6.55
C HIS A 13 -36.99 -64.53 5.98
N THR A 14 -37.04 -64.98 4.73
CA THR A 14 -38.21 -65.68 4.18
C THR A 14 -38.01 -67.20 4.31
N THR A 15 -39.10 -67.97 4.28
CA THR A 15 -39.04 -69.44 4.32
C THR A 15 -39.22 -70.09 2.95
N ASP A 16 -39.45 -69.30 1.90
CA ASP A 16 -39.65 -69.72 0.52
C ASP A 16 -38.80 -68.80 -0.40
N PRO A 17 -37.81 -69.33 -1.16
CA PRO A 17 -37.44 -70.75 -1.34
C PRO A 17 -36.57 -71.33 -0.21
N GLY A 18 -36.27 -70.56 0.84
CA GLY A 18 -35.50 -70.96 2.01
C GLY A 18 -35.00 -69.74 2.80
N TRP A 19 -34.23 -69.95 3.87
CA TRP A 19 -33.73 -68.91 4.78
C TRP A 19 -32.68 -67.95 4.18
N ASN A 20 -32.47 -67.95 2.86
CA ASN A 20 -31.45 -67.19 2.14
C ASN A 20 -32.02 -66.67 0.81
N PRO A 21 -31.82 -65.38 0.46
CA PRO A 21 -31.05 -64.36 1.20
C PRO A 21 -31.79 -63.71 2.36
N ALA A 22 -31.03 -63.34 3.39
CA ALA A 22 -31.53 -62.49 4.44
C ALA A 22 -31.60 -61.04 3.93
N LEU A 23 -32.73 -60.38 4.17
CA LEU A 23 -32.93 -58.96 3.91
C LEU A 23 -32.30 -58.14 5.04
N MET A 24 -31.72 -57.00 4.68
CA MET A 24 -31.16 -56.01 5.60
C MET A 24 -31.87 -54.67 5.38
N PRO A 25 -33.12 -54.52 5.88
CA PRO A 25 -33.92 -53.31 5.66
C PRO A 25 -33.28 -52.06 6.27
N ASP A 26 -32.51 -52.22 7.35
CA ASP A 26 -31.90 -51.11 8.11
C ASP A 26 -30.43 -50.85 7.69
N HIS A 27 -29.97 -51.39 6.56
CA HIS A 27 -28.57 -51.25 6.11
C HIS A 27 -28.09 -49.80 6.07
N ASN A 28 -28.95 -48.90 5.57
CA ASN A 28 -28.62 -47.49 5.38
C ASN A 28 -28.46 -46.71 6.70
N GLU A 29 -28.85 -47.28 7.85
CA GLU A 29 -28.52 -46.70 9.16
C GLU A 29 -27.04 -46.85 9.51
N TYR A 30 -26.33 -47.80 8.88
CA TYR A 30 -24.91 -48.10 9.11
C TYR A 30 -24.00 -47.59 7.99
N TYR A 31 -24.44 -47.75 6.75
CA TYR A 31 -23.76 -47.24 5.57
C TYR A 31 -24.76 -47.01 4.44
N VAL A 32 -24.89 -45.77 3.98
CA VAL A 32 -25.77 -45.43 2.87
C VAL A 32 -25.11 -45.89 1.56
N ILE A 33 -25.79 -46.77 0.83
CA ILE A 33 -25.31 -47.21 -0.50
C ILE A 33 -25.72 -46.18 -1.54
N GLU A 34 -24.74 -45.43 -2.05
CA GLU A 34 -24.94 -44.41 -3.06
C GLU A 34 -23.78 -44.33 -4.05
N GLY A 35 -23.98 -43.60 -5.15
CA GLY A 35 -22.97 -43.43 -6.19
C GLY A 35 -22.54 -44.76 -6.82
N ALA A 36 -21.23 -44.94 -7.04
CA ALA A 36 -20.64 -46.13 -7.64
C ALA A 36 -20.89 -47.42 -6.84
N HIS A 37 -21.17 -47.32 -5.54
CA HIS A 37 -21.44 -48.50 -4.70
C HIS A 37 -22.80 -49.15 -5.00
N THR A 38 -23.71 -48.46 -5.70
CA THR A 38 -25.05 -48.99 -6.05
C THR A 38 -25.02 -50.16 -7.04
N THR A 39 -23.89 -50.38 -7.72
CA THR A 39 -23.71 -51.49 -8.67
C THR A 39 -23.08 -52.73 -8.05
N LEU A 40 -22.66 -52.67 -6.78
CA LEU A 40 -22.04 -53.79 -6.07
C LEU A 40 -23.11 -54.73 -5.51
N ASP A 41 -22.78 -56.02 -5.46
CA ASP A 41 -23.55 -56.98 -4.67
C ASP A 41 -23.06 -57.02 -3.21
N CYS A 42 -23.78 -57.73 -2.35
CA CYS A 42 -23.43 -57.83 -0.93
C CYS A 42 -22.04 -58.44 -0.73
N ALA A 43 -21.62 -59.38 -1.59
CA ALA A 43 -20.33 -60.03 -1.48
C ALA A 43 -19.17 -59.08 -1.84
N GLY A 44 -19.39 -58.12 -2.74
CA GLY A 44 -18.42 -57.09 -3.12
C GLY A 44 -18.02 -56.16 -1.97
N CYS A 45 -18.94 -55.86 -1.06
CA CYS A 45 -18.64 -55.04 0.12
C CYS A 45 -18.19 -55.89 1.31
N HIS A 46 -18.87 -57.01 1.57
CA HIS A 46 -18.62 -57.82 2.77
C HIS A 46 -17.52 -58.88 2.59
N ASN A 47 -17.01 -59.10 1.37
CA ASN A 47 -16.02 -60.14 1.06
C ASN A 47 -16.40 -61.53 1.59
N GLY A 48 -17.70 -61.85 1.61
CA GLY A 48 -18.24 -63.09 2.18
C GLY A 48 -18.24 -63.18 3.71
N ASN A 49 -17.73 -62.18 4.43
CA ASN A 49 -17.78 -62.06 5.87
C ASN A 49 -18.54 -60.78 6.29
N TYR A 50 -19.80 -60.97 6.69
CA TYR A 50 -20.69 -59.89 7.12
C TYR A 50 -20.37 -59.34 8.53
N ASN A 51 -19.36 -59.88 9.21
CA ASN A 51 -18.89 -59.36 10.50
C ASN A 51 -17.75 -58.35 10.29
N ASN A 52 -17.84 -57.21 10.98
CA ASN A 52 -16.80 -56.18 11.03
C ASN A 52 -16.40 -55.62 9.64
N THR A 53 -17.33 -55.57 8.70
CA THR A 53 -17.12 -54.84 7.44
C THR A 53 -16.88 -53.36 7.75
N PRO A 54 -15.78 -52.75 7.27
CA PRO A 54 -15.52 -51.34 7.51
C PRO A 54 -16.64 -50.47 6.91
N ASN A 55 -16.98 -49.38 7.59
CA ASN A 55 -17.99 -48.41 7.16
C ASN A 55 -17.41 -47.01 6.94
N THR A 56 -16.09 -46.90 6.81
CA THR A 56 -15.38 -45.66 6.47
C THR A 56 -14.69 -45.83 5.14
N CYS A 57 -14.54 -44.74 4.38
CA CYS A 57 -13.87 -44.75 3.09
C CYS A 57 -12.46 -45.36 3.20
N PHE A 58 -11.64 -44.86 4.14
CA PHE A 58 -10.28 -45.37 4.36
C PHE A 58 -10.26 -46.84 4.80
N GLY A 59 -11.27 -47.31 5.54
CA GLY A 59 -11.35 -48.70 5.97
C GLY A 59 -11.42 -49.69 4.79
N CYS A 60 -12.03 -49.30 3.67
CA CYS A 60 -12.09 -50.11 2.45
C CYS A 60 -11.03 -49.71 1.42
N HIS A 61 -10.76 -48.40 1.28
CA HIS A 61 -9.90 -47.81 0.26
C HIS A 61 -8.53 -47.37 0.81
N GLY A 62 -8.06 -47.98 1.90
CA GLY A 62 -6.77 -47.62 2.52
C GLY A 62 -5.57 -47.93 1.63
N ASP A 63 -5.65 -49.00 0.84
CA ASP A 63 -4.63 -49.33 -0.17
C ASP A 63 -4.64 -48.31 -1.32
N ASP A 64 -5.82 -47.90 -1.79
CA ASP A 64 -5.97 -46.84 -2.81
C ASP A 64 -5.40 -45.50 -2.31
N TYR A 65 -5.72 -45.13 -1.07
CA TYR A 65 -5.16 -43.94 -0.41
C TYR A 65 -3.63 -44.01 -0.37
N SER A 66 -3.07 -45.16 0.03
CA SER A 66 -1.61 -45.33 0.17
C SER A 66 -0.89 -45.40 -1.19
N ALA A 67 -1.56 -45.87 -2.24
CA ALA A 67 -1.01 -46.02 -3.58
C ALA A 67 -1.11 -44.74 -4.43
N THR A 68 -1.94 -43.77 -4.04
CA THR A 68 -2.12 -42.54 -4.81
C THR A 68 -0.85 -41.67 -4.78
N SER A 69 -0.38 -41.22 -5.95
CA SER A 69 0.86 -40.45 -6.08
C SER A 69 0.67 -38.99 -6.51
N ASP A 70 -0.54 -38.59 -6.92
CA ASP A 70 -0.81 -37.26 -7.48
C ASP A 70 -2.20 -36.72 -7.04
N PRO A 71 -2.26 -35.86 -6.00
CA PRO A 71 -1.21 -35.65 -5.00
C PRO A 71 -0.98 -36.90 -4.15
N ASN A 72 0.22 -37.06 -3.59
CA ASN A 72 0.53 -38.22 -2.76
C ASN A 72 -0.13 -38.11 -1.38
N HIS A 73 -1.25 -38.80 -1.19
CA HIS A 73 -2.07 -38.69 0.01
C HIS A 73 -1.31 -39.04 1.29
N ALA A 74 -0.59 -40.17 1.27
CA ALA A 74 0.12 -40.68 2.43
C ALA A 74 1.37 -39.86 2.78
N ALA A 75 2.15 -39.45 1.77
CA ALA A 75 3.36 -38.65 1.98
C ALA A 75 3.03 -37.25 2.51
N GLU A 76 1.97 -36.65 1.98
CA GLU A 76 1.52 -35.32 2.41
C GLU A 76 0.62 -35.37 3.66
N GLN A 77 0.24 -36.56 4.12
CA GLN A 77 -0.59 -36.78 5.32
C GLN A 77 -1.99 -36.15 5.21
N PHE A 78 -2.64 -36.31 4.06
CA PHE A 78 -3.99 -35.78 3.85
C PHE A 78 -5.02 -36.39 4.82
N PRO A 79 -6.07 -35.64 5.21
CA PRO A 79 -7.12 -36.14 6.08
C PRO A 79 -7.81 -37.40 5.54
N LEU A 80 -8.28 -38.26 6.46
CA LEU A 80 -9.03 -39.48 6.11
C LEU A 80 -10.53 -39.25 5.87
N ASP A 81 -11.00 -38.01 6.03
CA ASP A 81 -12.35 -37.60 5.66
C ASP A 81 -12.43 -37.38 4.15
N CYS A 82 -12.50 -38.47 3.39
CA CYS A 82 -12.43 -38.44 1.93
C CYS A 82 -13.53 -37.57 1.30
N ALA A 83 -14.67 -37.40 1.98
CA ALA A 83 -15.80 -36.60 1.51
C ALA A 83 -15.50 -35.09 1.44
N SER A 84 -14.40 -34.63 2.06
CA SER A 84 -13.96 -33.23 1.92
C SER A 84 -13.47 -32.91 0.50
N CYS A 85 -13.06 -33.92 -0.27
CA CYS A 85 -12.45 -33.75 -1.58
C CYS A 85 -13.09 -34.62 -2.66
N HIS A 86 -13.70 -35.75 -2.32
CA HIS A 86 -14.21 -36.72 -3.27
C HIS A 86 -15.71 -36.94 -3.10
N SER A 87 -16.36 -37.41 -4.18
CA SER A 87 -17.75 -37.82 -4.19
C SER A 87 -17.87 -39.31 -4.50
N GLN A 88 -18.87 -39.98 -3.90
CA GLN A 88 -19.20 -41.37 -4.23
C GLN A 88 -19.72 -41.53 -5.66
N THR A 89 -20.22 -40.46 -6.30
CA THR A 89 -20.72 -40.48 -7.69
C THR A 89 -19.57 -40.37 -8.70
N ALA A 90 -18.59 -39.53 -8.42
CA ALA A 90 -17.42 -39.32 -9.25
C ALA A 90 -16.20 -39.08 -8.35
N TRP A 91 -15.34 -40.08 -8.25
CA TRP A 91 -14.15 -40.01 -7.40
C TRP A 91 -13.07 -39.08 -7.97
N THR A 92 -12.94 -39.06 -9.30
CA THR A 92 -11.96 -38.24 -10.03
C THR A 92 -12.66 -37.41 -11.11
N PRO A 93 -12.33 -36.10 -11.25
CA PRO A 93 -11.42 -35.33 -10.40
C PRO A 93 -11.99 -35.08 -9.00
N SER A 94 -11.13 -34.71 -8.05
CA SER A 94 -11.58 -34.20 -6.76
C SER A 94 -12.41 -32.92 -6.96
N THR A 95 -13.38 -32.69 -6.08
CA THR A 95 -14.21 -31.47 -6.01
C THR A 95 -13.59 -30.39 -5.12
N PHE A 96 -12.45 -30.66 -4.48
CA PHE A 96 -11.76 -29.67 -3.65
C PHE A 96 -11.21 -28.53 -4.50
N ASP A 97 -11.55 -27.29 -4.12
CA ASP A 97 -11.02 -26.06 -4.72
C ASP A 97 -10.34 -25.23 -3.64
N HIS A 98 -9.02 -25.13 -3.76
CA HIS A 98 -8.16 -24.40 -2.83
C HIS A 98 -8.48 -22.90 -2.79
N ASN A 99 -9.01 -22.32 -3.88
CA ASN A 99 -9.34 -20.89 -3.95
C ASN A 99 -10.48 -20.50 -3.01
N ASN A 100 -11.29 -21.46 -2.56
CA ASN A 100 -12.32 -21.23 -1.55
C ASN A 100 -11.74 -20.94 -0.16
N PHE A 101 -10.46 -21.27 0.08
CA PHE A 101 -9.79 -21.10 1.36
C PHE A 101 -8.63 -20.12 1.29
N TYR A 102 -7.76 -20.28 0.29
CA TYR A 102 -6.61 -19.42 0.08
C TYR A 102 -6.21 -19.40 -1.41
N PRO A 103 -6.45 -18.32 -2.15
CA PRO A 103 -6.05 -18.24 -3.56
C PRO A 103 -4.53 -18.30 -3.73
N LEU A 104 -4.03 -19.28 -4.47
CA LEU A 104 -2.61 -19.44 -4.77
C LEU A 104 -2.23 -18.57 -5.97
N THR A 105 -2.06 -17.27 -5.75
CA THR A 105 -1.73 -16.29 -6.80
C THR A 105 -0.26 -15.84 -6.74
N GLY A 106 0.25 -15.31 -7.85
CA GLY A 106 1.60 -14.78 -7.98
C GLY A 106 2.69 -15.75 -7.47
N GLY A 107 3.51 -15.33 -6.51
CA GLY A 107 4.55 -16.15 -5.90
C GLY A 107 4.05 -17.45 -5.26
N HIS A 108 2.84 -17.47 -4.70
CA HIS A 108 2.25 -18.68 -4.12
C HIS A 108 1.87 -19.72 -5.18
N ALA A 109 1.52 -19.29 -6.40
CA ALA A 109 1.24 -20.19 -7.51
C ALA A 109 2.47 -21.05 -7.88
N LEU A 110 3.68 -20.53 -7.65
CA LEU A 110 4.94 -21.23 -7.95
C LEU A 110 5.20 -22.42 -7.01
N VAL A 111 4.56 -22.43 -5.84
CA VAL A 111 4.70 -23.49 -4.82
C VAL A 111 3.40 -24.28 -4.63
N ALA A 112 2.41 -24.09 -5.51
CA ALA A 112 1.08 -24.68 -5.37
C ALA A 112 1.06 -26.22 -5.29
N ASN A 113 2.06 -26.88 -5.88
CA ASN A 113 2.19 -28.35 -5.87
C ASN A 113 3.08 -28.87 -4.73
N ASN A 114 3.51 -28.02 -3.80
CA ASN A 114 4.31 -28.42 -2.64
C ASN A 114 3.57 -28.09 -1.35
N CYS A 115 2.57 -28.92 -1.05
CA CYS A 115 1.64 -28.72 0.07
C CYS A 115 2.37 -28.59 1.42
N SER A 116 3.45 -29.36 1.59
CA SER A 116 4.29 -29.35 2.80
C SER A 116 4.85 -27.97 3.17
N LEU A 117 5.11 -27.08 2.19
CA LEU A 117 5.63 -25.73 2.46
C LEU A 117 4.66 -24.86 3.28
N CYS A 118 3.37 -25.17 3.24
CA CYS A 118 2.34 -24.43 3.96
C CYS A 118 1.74 -25.29 5.09
N HIS A 119 1.25 -26.48 4.74
CA HIS A 119 0.45 -27.30 5.64
C HIS A 119 1.28 -28.04 6.70
N ASN A 120 2.52 -28.45 6.39
CA ASN A 120 3.37 -29.24 7.30
C ASN A 120 2.63 -30.42 7.96
N GLY A 121 1.77 -31.12 7.20
CA GLY A 121 0.95 -32.24 7.68
C GLY A 121 -0.30 -31.84 8.49
N ASN A 122 -0.61 -30.55 8.62
CA ASN A 122 -1.83 -30.03 9.24
C ASN A 122 -2.65 -29.18 8.26
N TYR A 123 -3.75 -29.77 7.77
CA TYR A 123 -4.67 -29.17 6.80
C TYR A 123 -5.85 -28.41 7.43
N THR A 124 -5.97 -28.44 8.76
CA THR A 124 -7.12 -27.84 9.48
C THR A 124 -6.81 -26.49 10.11
N ASN A 125 -5.53 -26.17 10.28
CA ASN A 125 -5.08 -24.96 10.96
C ASN A 125 -3.82 -24.38 10.31
N THR A 126 -3.82 -24.30 8.99
CA THR A 126 -2.74 -23.69 8.22
C THR A 126 -2.84 -22.16 8.31
N PRO A 127 -1.77 -21.45 8.70
CA PRO A 127 -1.78 -20.00 8.74
C PRO A 127 -2.10 -19.39 7.37
N ASN A 128 -2.91 -18.34 7.36
CA ASN A 128 -3.34 -17.67 6.12
C ASN A 128 -3.11 -16.15 6.13
N LEU A 129 -2.51 -15.61 7.19
CA LEU A 129 -2.06 -14.23 7.23
C LEU A 129 -0.63 -14.15 6.72
N CYS A 130 -0.32 -13.10 5.95
CA CYS A 130 1.03 -12.86 5.42
C CYS A 130 2.07 -12.84 6.55
N SER A 131 1.75 -12.18 7.67
CA SER A 131 2.63 -12.02 8.82
C SER A 131 3.01 -13.35 9.47
N ASP A 132 2.12 -14.33 9.47
CA ASP A 132 2.39 -15.63 10.11
C ASP A 132 3.52 -16.40 9.40
N CYS A 133 3.77 -16.10 8.12
CA CYS A 133 4.82 -16.73 7.31
C CYS A 133 5.99 -15.79 7.03
N HIS A 134 5.70 -14.52 6.70
CA HIS A 134 6.67 -13.56 6.14
C HIS A 134 7.15 -12.50 7.13
N THR A 135 6.97 -12.72 8.44
CA THR A 135 7.54 -11.81 9.47
C THR A 135 9.05 -11.64 9.33
N ALA A 136 9.78 -12.71 9.00
CA ALA A 136 11.23 -12.63 8.80
C ALA A 136 11.60 -11.73 7.62
N ASP A 137 10.85 -11.80 6.52
CA ASP A 137 11.06 -10.96 5.33
C ASP A 137 10.78 -9.48 5.65
N PHE A 138 9.68 -9.22 6.37
CA PHE A 138 9.32 -7.87 6.85
C PHE A 138 10.46 -7.26 7.68
N ILE A 139 11.01 -8.04 8.63
CA ILE A 139 12.09 -7.58 9.53
C ILE A 139 13.41 -7.37 8.77
N ALA A 140 13.71 -8.24 7.79
CA ALA A 140 14.96 -8.22 7.06
C ALA A 140 15.03 -7.13 5.97
N THR A 141 13.89 -6.55 5.58
CA THR A 141 13.84 -5.54 4.51
C THR A 141 14.54 -4.26 4.95
N THR A 142 15.46 -3.75 4.12
CA THR A 142 16.28 -2.56 4.41
C THR A 142 15.91 -1.33 3.59
N ASN A 143 15.08 -1.45 2.56
CA ASN A 143 14.72 -0.33 1.69
C ASN A 143 13.36 -0.56 0.98
N PRO A 144 12.28 0.13 1.40
CA PRO A 144 12.17 0.87 2.65
C PRO A 144 12.33 -0.06 3.86
N ASN A 145 12.99 0.40 4.91
CA ASN A 145 13.11 -0.35 6.16
C ASN A 145 11.79 -0.26 6.93
N HIS A 146 10.96 -1.29 6.82
CA HIS A 146 9.63 -1.33 7.43
C HIS A 146 9.66 -1.05 8.94
N ASN A 147 10.62 -1.63 9.67
CA ASN A 147 10.73 -1.43 11.11
C ASN A 147 11.15 -0.01 11.50
N ALA A 148 12.18 0.52 10.84
CA ALA A 148 12.71 1.85 11.16
C ALA A 148 11.70 2.95 10.85
N LEU A 149 10.86 2.73 9.82
CA LEU A 149 9.81 3.65 9.41
C LEU A 149 8.46 3.39 10.12
N GLY A 150 8.37 2.35 10.96
CA GLY A 150 7.14 2.00 11.66
C GLY A 150 5.98 1.62 10.73
N LEU A 151 6.29 1.00 9.59
CA LEU A 151 5.29 0.63 8.59
C LEU A 151 4.36 -0.48 9.13
N PRO A 152 3.08 -0.46 8.73
CA PRO A 152 2.10 -1.45 9.18
C PRO A 152 2.38 -2.84 8.60
N MET A 153 1.99 -3.87 9.35
CA MET A 153 2.16 -5.28 8.95
C MET A 153 0.96 -5.81 8.14
N GLU A 154 0.05 -4.94 7.72
CA GLU A 154 -0.99 -5.28 6.74
C GLU A 154 -0.39 -5.26 5.33
N CYS A 155 0.31 -6.33 4.97
CA CYS A 155 1.11 -6.42 3.74
C CYS A 155 0.32 -6.05 2.47
N ALA A 156 -0.95 -6.46 2.40
CA ALA A 156 -1.83 -6.26 1.26
C ALA A 156 -2.21 -4.79 1.01
N MET A 157 -1.95 -3.88 1.95
CA MET A 157 -2.14 -2.44 1.71
C MET A 157 -1.13 -1.88 0.71
N CYS A 158 0.06 -2.46 0.66
CA CYS A 158 1.17 -1.98 -0.17
C CYS A 158 1.54 -2.99 -1.25
N HIS A 159 1.51 -4.29 -0.93
CA HIS A 159 2.00 -5.32 -1.82
C HIS A 159 0.88 -6.17 -2.40
N THR A 160 1.17 -6.76 -3.55
CA THR A 160 0.39 -7.84 -4.14
C THR A 160 1.10 -9.18 -3.88
N THR A 161 0.45 -10.28 -4.27
CA THR A 161 1.09 -11.60 -4.25
C THR A 161 2.10 -11.80 -5.38
N GLU A 162 2.34 -10.81 -6.24
CA GLU A 162 3.29 -10.95 -7.34
C GLU A 162 4.69 -11.30 -6.82
N PRO A 163 5.49 -12.06 -7.61
CA PRO A 163 6.83 -12.44 -7.20
C PRO A 163 7.66 -11.22 -6.76
N GLN A 164 8.46 -11.41 -5.70
CA GLN A 164 9.31 -10.36 -5.11
C GLN A 164 8.55 -9.18 -4.50
N TRP A 165 7.24 -9.32 -4.24
CA TRP A 165 6.41 -8.26 -3.64
C TRP A 165 6.34 -6.97 -4.49
N ASN A 166 6.48 -7.11 -5.81
CA ASN A 166 6.59 -6.02 -6.78
C ASN A 166 5.47 -6.12 -7.85
N PRO A 167 4.76 -5.03 -8.18
CA PRO A 167 4.89 -3.68 -7.64
C PRO A 167 4.34 -3.52 -6.23
N ALA A 168 5.01 -2.65 -5.47
CA ALA A 168 4.51 -2.11 -4.22
C ALA A 168 3.90 -0.73 -4.48
N GLN A 169 2.76 -0.48 -3.87
CA GLN A 169 2.14 0.83 -3.75
C GLN A 169 2.40 1.41 -2.36
N PHE A 170 2.19 2.70 -2.19
CA PHE A 170 2.34 3.36 -0.89
C PHE A 170 1.18 4.34 -0.63
N PRO A 171 -0.03 3.84 -0.36
CA PRO A 171 -1.24 4.67 -0.22
C PRO A 171 -1.19 5.62 0.99
N ILE A 172 -0.31 5.35 1.96
CA ILE A 172 -0.09 6.17 3.16
C ILE A 172 1.03 7.22 2.98
N HIS A 173 1.49 7.47 1.74
CA HIS A 173 2.55 8.45 1.47
C HIS A 173 2.26 9.83 2.09
N ASN A 174 1.00 10.27 2.02
CA ASN A 174 0.56 11.58 2.49
C ASN A 174 0.63 11.74 4.02
N ASP A 175 0.76 10.65 4.78
CA ASP A 175 1.02 10.73 6.23
C ASP A 175 2.44 11.23 6.53
N PHE A 176 3.33 11.20 5.54
CA PHE A 176 4.73 11.63 5.64
C PHE A 176 5.00 12.91 4.84
N TYR A 177 4.50 12.99 3.61
CA TYR A 177 4.64 14.15 2.74
C TYR A 177 3.49 14.18 1.72
N VAL A 178 2.73 15.27 1.69
CA VAL A 178 1.62 15.39 0.74
C VAL A 178 2.16 15.80 -0.63
N LEU A 179 1.85 15.03 -1.66
CA LEU A 179 2.19 15.40 -3.05
C LEU A 179 1.16 16.39 -3.59
N GLU A 180 1.57 17.65 -3.73
CA GLU A 180 0.72 18.73 -4.25
C GLU A 180 1.44 19.55 -5.32
N GLY A 181 0.64 20.27 -6.13
CA GLY A 181 1.14 21.13 -7.19
C GLY A 181 2.07 20.41 -8.16
N ALA A 182 3.26 20.98 -8.38
CA ALA A 182 4.26 20.44 -9.29
C ALA A 182 4.84 19.08 -8.87
N HIS A 183 4.60 18.62 -7.64
CA HIS A 183 5.03 17.31 -7.16
C HIS A 183 4.06 16.17 -7.53
N ILE A 184 2.86 16.50 -8.04
CA ILE A 184 1.86 15.50 -8.41
C ILE A 184 2.35 14.71 -9.63
N GLY A 185 2.28 13.38 -9.54
CA GLY A 185 2.58 12.49 -10.66
C GLY A 185 4.07 12.28 -10.93
N LEU A 186 4.96 12.77 -10.04
CA LEU A 186 6.38 12.42 -10.09
C LEU A 186 6.58 10.93 -9.79
N ASP A 187 7.51 10.32 -10.52
CA ASP A 187 7.96 8.97 -10.19
C ASP A 187 8.67 8.98 -8.83
N CYS A 188 8.42 7.96 -8.01
CA CYS A 188 8.98 7.84 -6.66
C CYS A 188 10.52 8.02 -6.65
N VAL A 189 11.21 7.50 -7.66
CA VAL A 189 12.67 7.58 -7.79
C VAL A 189 13.17 9.03 -7.95
N SER A 190 12.35 9.94 -8.46
CA SER A 190 12.72 11.35 -8.67
C SER A 190 13.05 12.04 -7.36
N CYS A 191 12.34 11.69 -6.28
CA CYS A 191 12.55 12.24 -4.95
C CYS A 191 13.43 11.32 -4.09
N HIS A 192 13.18 10.02 -4.14
CA HIS A 192 13.85 9.06 -3.27
C HIS A 192 15.25 8.64 -3.75
N GLY A 193 15.57 8.82 -5.04
CA GLY A 193 16.87 8.43 -5.59
C GLY A 193 17.19 6.94 -5.43
N GLY A 194 16.15 6.10 -5.25
CA GLY A 194 16.28 4.67 -4.96
C GLY A 194 16.48 4.31 -3.49
N ASN A 195 16.58 5.30 -2.57
CA ASN A 195 16.62 5.08 -1.13
C ASN A 195 15.37 5.69 -0.46
N TYR A 196 14.48 4.84 0.00
CA TYR A 196 13.19 5.20 0.59
C TYR A 196 13.24 5.40 2.10
N ASN A 197 14.42 5.36 2.73
CA ASN A 197 14.57 5.52 4.17
C ASN A 197 14.78 6.96 4.63
N THR A 198 15.38 7.81 3.79
CA THR A 198 15.97 9.08 4.24
C THR A 198 15.78 10.19 3.22
N THR A 199 14.55 10.38 2.74
CA THR A 199 14.22 11.47 1.82
C THR A 199 13.82 12.72 2.61
N PRO A 200 14.44 13.88 2.34
CA PRO A 200 14.02 15.13 2.99
C PRO A 200 12.55 15.43 2.69
N ASN A 201 11.84 15.97 3.70
CA ASN A 201 10.43 16.34 3.59
C ASN A 201 10.20 17.85 3.77
N THR A 202 11.25 18.65 3.58
CA THR A 202 11.19 20.12 3.61
C THR A 202 11.63 20.68 2.26
N CYS A 203 11.07 21.83 1.86
CA CYS A 203 11.39 22.47 0.58
C CYS A 203 12.90 22.68 0.44
N PHE A 204 13.54 23.31 1.43
CA PHE A 204 14.99 23.53 1.42
C PHE A 204 15.80 22.23 1.45
N GLY A 205 15.30 21.16 2.09
CA GLY A 205 15.98 19.86 2.11
C GLY A 205 16.22 19.29 0.70
N CYS A 206 15.29 19.53 -0.23
CA CYS A 206 15.42 19.12 -1.63
C CYS A 206 15.98 20.25 -2.52
N HIS A 207 15.54 21.49 -2.29
CA HIS A 207 15.82 22.66 -3.13
C HIS A 207 16.91 23.58 -2.56
N ALA A 208 17.82 23.06 -1.74
CA ALA A 208 18.94 23.85 -1.19
C ALA A 208 19.81 24.46 -2.30
N ALA A 209 20.01 23.74 -3.41
CA ALA A 209 20.76 24.26 -4.55
C ALA A 209 20.04 25.44 -5.21
N ASP A 210 18.72 25.35 -5.42
CA ASP A 210 17.92 26.43 -5.99
C ASP A 210 17.94 27.66 -5.07
N TYR A 211 17.75 27.45 -3.77
CA TYR A 211 17.85 28.51 -2.76
C TYR A 211 19.23 29.21 -2.79
N ASN A 212 20.31 28.43 -2.76
CA ASN A 212 21.68 28.98 -2.70
C ASN A 212 22.11 29.68 -4.00
N ASN A 213 21.56 29.26 -5.15
CA ASN A 213 21.93 29.80 -6.46
C ASN A 213 21.03 30.96 -6.90
N THR A 214 19.95 31.27 -6.18
CA THR A 214 19.08 32.39 -6.55
C THR A 214 19.79 33.71 -6.31
N THR A 215 19.83 34.57 -7.33
CA THR A 215 20.55 35.86 -7.29
C THR A 215 19.64 37.08 -7.25
N ASN A 216 18.35 36.92 -7.58
CA ASN A 216 17.40 38.02 -7.60
C ASN A 216 16.01 37.60 -7.06
N PRO A 217 15.67 37.97 -5.81
CA PRO A 217 16.59 38.48 -4.80
C PRO A 217 17.56 37.38 -4.31
N ASN A 218 18.76 37.76 -3.86
CA ASN A 218 19.72 36.78 -3.36
C ASN A 218 19.30 36.26 -1.98
N HIS A 219 18.75 35.05 -1.93
CA HIS A 219 18.18 34.50 -0.70
C HIS A 219 19.22 34.26 0.40
N MET A 220 20.38 33.71 0.04
CA MET A 220 21.43 33.41 1.00
C MET A 220 22.04 34.70 1.57
N ALA A 221 22.31 35.69 0.72
CA ALA A 221 22.95 36.93 1.14
C ALA A 221 22.00 37.82 1.96
N ALA A 222 20.72 37.86 1.58
CA ALA A 222 19.67 38.56 2.33
C ALA A 222 19.20 37.78 3.58
N GLN A 223 19.71 36.57 3.80
CA GLN A 223 19.35 35.71 4.92
C GLN A 223 17.84 35.40 5.01
N PHE A 224 17.20 35.16 3.87
CA PHE A 224 15.78 34.78 3.84
C PHE A 224 15.53 33.46 4.58
N PRO A 225 14.30 33.22 5.07
CA PRO A 225 13.96 31.96 5.71
C PRO A 225 13.97 30.81 4.69
N THR A 226 14.28 29.61 5.18
CA THR A 226 14.17 28.36 4.39
C THR A 226 12.75 27.78 4.38
N ASP A 227 11.81 28.45 5.04
CA ASP A 227 10.38 28.16 4.96
C ASP A 227 9.80 28.86 3.73
N CYS A 228 9.92 28.16 2.59
CA CYS A 228 9.68 28.73 1.27
C CYS A 228 8.22 29.12 1.03
N THR A 229 7.27 28.53 1.76
CA THR A 229 5.83 28.74 1.56
C THR A 229 5.36 30.13 2.02
N ASN A 230 6.22 30.88 2.71
CA ASN A 230 5.97 32.29 3.03
C ASN A 230 5.93 33.17 1.78
N CYS A 231 6.64 32.79 0.71
CA CYS A 231 6.75 33.59 -0.51
C CYS A 231 6.46 32.79 -1.79
N HIS A 232 6.55 31.46 -1.77
CA HIS A 232 6.39 30.61 -2.95
C HIS A 232 5.27 29.59 -2.74
N THR A 233 4.79 29.01 -3.84
CA THR A 233 3.77 27.95 -3.78
C THR A 233 4.30 26.67 -4.39
N GLN A 234 3.69 25.53 -4.03
CA GLN A 234 3.99 24.24 -4.67
C GLN A 234 3.49 24.18 -6.13
N ASN A 235 2.61 25.09 -6.54
CA ASN A 235 2.07 25.13 -7.91
C ASN A 235 3.01 25.85 -8.87
N SER A 236 3.61 26.95 -8.42
CA SER A 236 4.60 27.72 -9.17
C SER A 236 5.54 28.44 -8.22
N TRP A 237 6.83 28.45 -8.58
CA TRP A 237 7.86 29.19 -7.86
C TRP A 237 7.85 30.69 -8.20
N THR A 238 7.46 31.03 -9.43
CA THR A 238 7.44 32.40 -9.94
C THR A 238 6.09 32.74 -10.59
N PRO A 239 5.54 33.94 -10.34
CA PRO A 239 6.02 34.96 -9.40
C PRO A 239 5.87 34.49 -7.93
N SER A 240 6.59 35.15 -7.01
CA SER A 240 6.34 34.95 -5.58
C SER A 240 4.97 35.50 -5.19
N THR A 241 4.35 34.93 -4.16
CA THR A 241 3.15 35.44 -3.48
C THR A 241 3.48 36.41 -2.34
N PHE A 242 4.74 36.83 -2.22
CA PHE A 242 5.16 37.82 -1.26
C PHE A 242 4.45 39.15 -1.52
N ASP A 243 3.75 39.65 -0.50
CA ASP A 243 3.03 40.92 -0.55
C ASP A 243 3.95 42.04 -0.03
N HIS A 244 4.54 42.81 -0.95
CA HIS A 244 5.42 43.92 -0.60
C HIS A 244 4.61 45.11 -0.07
N ASP A 245 3.46 45.44 -0.68
CA ASP A 245 2.70 46.66 -0.38
C ASP A 245 2.01 46.60 1.00
N ASP A 246 1.62 45.41 1.48
CA ASP A 246 1.06 45.24 2.83
C ASP A 246 2.12 45.39 3.94
N MET A 247 3.37 45.04 3.62
CA MET A 247 4.46 44.97 4.60
C MET A 247 5.41 46.17 4.56
N TYR A 248 5.57 46.81 3.40
CA TYR A 248 6.60 47.80 3.10
C TYR A 248 6.07 48.91 2.18
N PHE A 249 6.96 49.77 1.69
CA PHE A 249 6.61 50.86 0.78
C PHE A 249 5.84 50.33 -0.45
N PRO A 250 4.66 50.88 -0.80
CA PRO A 250 3.89 50.39 -1.93
C PRO A 250 4.62 50.57 -3.27
N ILE A 251 4.81 49.47 -4.00
CA ILE A 251 5.48 49.43 -5.32
C ILE A 251 4.61 48.74 -6.39
N TYR A 252 3.57 48.02 -5.98
CA TYR A 252 2.59 47.42 -6.88
C TYR A 252 1.31 48.27 -7.01
N SER A 253 1.34 49.49 -6.46
CA SER A 253 0.25 50.46 -6.52
C SER A 253 0.81 51.89 -6.52
N GLY A 254 -0.05 52.89 -6.75
CA GLY A 254 0.35 54.30 -6.74
C GLY A 254 1.22 54.69 -7.94
N LYS A 255 2.08 55.71 -7.78
CA LYS A 255 2.94 56.21 -8.87
C LYS A 255 4.11 55.29 -9.23
N HIS A 256 4.41 54.30 -8.38
CA HIS A 256 5.53 53.38 -8.57
C HIS A 256 5.12 52.05 -9.24
N GLU A 257 3.81 51.83 -9.44
CA GLU A 257 3.30 50.64 -10.11
C GLU A 257 3.81 50.56 -11.55
N GLY A 258 4.63 49.54 -11.84
CA GLY A 258 5.16 49.30 -13.19
C GLY A 258 6.37 50.15 -13.58
N GLU A 259 6.93 50.92 -12.65
CA GLU A 259 8.12 51.78 -12.87
C GLU A 259 9.44 51.11 -12.46
N TRP A 260 9.41 49.81 -12.15
CA TRP A 260 10.57 49.02 -11.72
C TRP A 260 10.55 47.63 -12.35
N ASP A 261 11.72 47.07 -12.61
CA ASP A 261 11.90 45.73 -13.19
C ASP A 261 12.60 44.78 -12.21
N LEU A 262 13.49 45.32 -11.37
CA LEU A 262 14.32 44.55 -10.45
C LEU A 262 14.23 45.14 -9.05
N CYS A 263 14.32 44.28 -8.04
CA CYS A 263 14.42 44.73 -6.65
C CYS A 263 15.63 45.68 -6.44
N SER A 264 16.69 45.53 -7.25
CA SER A 264 17.87 46.38 -7.20
C SER A 264 17.65 47.81 -7.68
N ASP A 265 16.52 48.11 -8.33
CA ASP A 265 16.18 49.46 -8.79
C ASP A 265 15.94 50.37 -7.57
N CYS A 266 15.33 49.81 -6.51
CA CYS A 266 15.14 50.49 -5.23
C CYS A 266 16.16 50.04 -4.18
N HIS A 267 16.46 48.74 -4.07
CA HIS A 267 17.33 48.17 -3.05
C HIS A 267 18.79 48.10 -3.51
N ILE A 268 19.58 49.10 -3.11
CA ILE A 268 20.95 49.29 -3.59
C ILE A 268 21.98 48.31 -3.01
N ASN A 269 21.57 47.42 -2.12
CA ASN A 269 22.42 46.39 -1.55
C ASN A 269 21.75 45.01 -1.66
N GLY A 270 22.24 44.18 -2.58
CA GLY A 270 21.71 42.82 -2.79
C GLY A 270 21.92 41.84 -1.62
N ASN A 271 22.69 42.22 -0.60
CA ASN A 271 22.87 41.45 0.63
C ASN A 271 22.03 42.01 1.80
N ASN A 272 21.47 43.22 1.65
CA ASN A 272 20.63 43.82 2.67
C ASN A 272 19.56 44.72 2.03
N TYR A 273 18.38 44.13 1.82
CA TYR A 273 17.23 44.81 1.24
C TYR A 273 16.62 45.88 2.18
N SER A 274 17.09 46.03 3.42
CA SER A 274 16.72 47.21 4.23
C SER A 274 17.39 48.49 3.74
N ILE A 275 18.37 48.41 2.82
CA ILE A 275 19.08 49.56 2.28
C ILE A 275 18.48 49.88 0.91
N PHE A 276 17.82 51.01 0.80
CA PHE A 276 17.12 51.46 -0.41
C PHE A 276 17.56 52.87 -0.82
N SER A 277 17.19 53.27 -2.05
CA SER A 277 17.38 54.63 -2.54
C SER A 277 16.14 55.12 -3.29
N CYS A 278 15.61 56.28 -2.91
CA CYS A 278 14.54 56.96 -3.64
C CYS A 278 15.10 57.81 -4.78
N ILE A 279 16.38 58.20 -4.68
CA ILE A 279 17.04 59.19 -5.55
C ILE A 279 17.83 58.57 -6.70
N ASN A 280 17.72 57.26 -6.91
CA ASN A 280 18.40 56.58 -8.01
C ASN A 280 17.54 56.53 -9.28
N CYS A 281 16.23 56.74 -9.15
CA CYS A 281 15.29 56.75 -10.28
C CYS A 281 15.42 58.03 -11.10
N HIS A 282 15.10 57.96 -12.40
CA HIS A 282 15.29 59.08 -13.33
C HIS A 282 14.54 60.36 -12.95
N GLU A 283 13.38 60.25 -12.29
CA GLU A 283 12.60 61.40 -11.83
C GLU A 283 13.19 62.07 -10.58
N HIS A 284 13.80 61.29 -9.68
CA HIS A 284 14.29 61.78 -8.39
C HIS A 284 15.80 61.89 -8.30
N ASN A 285 16.55 61.68 -9.40
CA ASN A 285 18.01 61.71 -9.37
C ASN A 285 18.62 63.09 -9.60
N ASN A 286 17.81 64.06 -10.05
CA ASN A 286 18.23 65.44 -10.22
C ASN A 286 17.86 66.26 -8.98
N GLN A 287 18.82 66.42 -8.08
CA GLN A 287 18.62 67.19 -6.85
C GLN A 287 18.09 68.60 -7.12
N GLY A 288 18.50 69.28 -8.19
CA GLY A 288 18.04 70.65 -8.46
C GLY A 288 16.55 70.71 -8.80
N GLU A 289 16.02 69.72 -9.52
CA GLU A 289 14.59 69.64 -9.84
C GLU A 289 13.78 69.29 -8.59
N VAL A 290 14.25 68.33 -7.79
CA VAL A 290 13.58 67.96 -6.54
C VAL A 290 13.64 69.10 -5.51
N ASP A 291 14.75 69.82 -5.39
CA ASP A 291 14.89 70.98 -4.49
C ASP A 291 13.90 72.10 -4.89
N ASP A 292 13.71 72.34 -6.21
CA ASP A 292 12.76 73.34 -6.71
C ASP A 292 11.29 72.95 -6.41
N ASP A 293 10.94 71.67 -6.47
CA ASP A 293 9.60 71.17 -6.12
C ASP A 293 9.31 71.22 -4.61
N HIS A 294 10.35 71.33 -3.77
CA HIS A 294 10.28 71.33 -2.30
C HIS A 294 10.70 72.67 -1.67
N ASP A 295 10.76 73.76 -2.43
CA ASP A 295 11.27 75.07 -1.99
C ASP A 295 10.50 75.68 -0.79
N GLU A 296 9.22 75.34 -0.66
CA GLU A 296 8.33 75.74 0.42
C GLU A 296 8.15 74.66 1.52
N VAL A 297 8.85 73.53 1.44
CA VAL A 297 8.71 72.41 2.40
C VAL A 297 9.72 72.52 3.54
N ASP A 298 9.24 72.99 4.69
CA ASP A 298 10.04 73.08 5.92
C ASP A 298 10.57 71.69 6.34
N GLY A 299 11.90 71.59 6.47
CA GLY A 299 12.57 70.36 6.91
C GLY A 299 12.86 69.35 5.78
N TYR A 300 12.68 69.74 4.53
CA TYR A 300 13.11 68.96 3.36
C TYR A 300 14.62 68.62 3.43
N VAL A 301 14.93 67.37 3.10
CA VAL A 301 16.29 66.86 2.96
C VAL A 301 16.32 65.91 1.76
N TYR A 302 17.22 66.16 0.81
CA TYR A 302 17.46 65.29 -0.34
C TYR A 302 18.21 64.00 0.08
N GLU A 303 17.50 63.09 0.74
CA GLU A 303 18.01 61.82 1.24
C GLU A 303 16.87 60.80 1.35
N SER A 304 17.14 59.53 0.99
CA SER A 304 16.11 58.50 0.82
C SER A 304 15.26 58.22 2.05
N ASN A 305 15.82 58.22 3.27
CA ASN A 305 15.01 58.04 4.47
C ASN A 305 14.11 59.24 4.75
N ALA A 306 14.56 60.47 4.43
CA ALA A 306 13.72 61.66 4.51
C ALA A 306 12.58 61.62 3.47
N CYS A 307 12.88 61.23 2.23
CA CYS A 307 11.86 61.01 1.19
C CYS A 307 10.81 60.01 1.66
N TYR A 308 11.22 58.83 2.15
CA TYR A 308 10.29 57.80 2.66
C TYR A 308 9.47 58.27 3.87
N ALA A 309 10.06 59.09 4.75
CA ALA A 309 9.34 59.61 5.92
C ALA A 309 8.24 60.61 5.54
N CYS A 310 8.47 61.43 4.51
CA CYS A 310 7.47 62.39 4.00
C CYS A 310 6.45 61.75 3.07
N HIS A 311 6.87 60.75 2.27
CA HIS A 311 6.08 60.04 1.29
C HIS A 311 6.02 58.54 1.63
N PRO A 312 5.32 58.12 2.70
CA PRO A 312 5.34 56.72 3.14
C PRO A 312 4.50 55.79 2.26
N ASP A 313 3.60 56.32 1.43
CA ASP A 313 2.65 55.57 0.61
C ASP A 313 2.91 55.66 -0.90
N GLY A 314 3.90 56.45 -1.33
CA GLY A 314 4.34 56.53 -2.73
C GLY A 314 3.31 57.11 -3.70
N ASN A 315 2.31 57.83 -3.20
CA ASN A 315 1.25 58.43 -4.02
C ASN A 315 1.59 59.82 -4.55
N ASP A 316 2.52 60.53 -3.88
CA ASP A 316 2.91 61.90 -4.16
C ASP A 316 4.35 61.99 -4.66
#